data_AF-A0A0B2SPK3-F1
#
_entry.id   AF-A0A0B2SPK3-F1
#
_cell.length_a   1.000
_cell.length_b   1.000
_cell.length_c   1.000
_cell.angle_alpha   90.00
_cell.angle_beta   90.00
_cell.angle_gamma   90.00
#
_symmetry.space_group_name_H-M   'P 1'
#
loop_
_entity.id
_entity.type
_entity.pdbx_description
1 polymer ?
#
loop_
_entity_poly.entity_id
_entity_poly.type
_entity_poly.pdbx_seq_one_letter_code
_entity_poly.pdbx_strand_id
1 'polypeptide(L)'
;MFTSLVNISYFCDWLSHTQGHISYYVTGKEDEQPAVFTGDTLFIASCGKFFEETAEQMYQSLNVTLASLPKSTRVYRGHEYSVNNLQFALTLEPDNLRIQKKLAWARNQWQAGQATIPSTIEDELETNPFMRVDLPEIQERVGCKSPVEALGEIRKQKDNWRG
;
A
#
# COMPACT_ATOMS: atom_id res chain seq x y z
N MET A 1 11.94 -17.29 33.97
CA MET A 1 11.88 -15.87 33.55
C MET A 1 11.39 -15.87 32.11
N PHE A 2 10.09 -15.67 31.89
CA PHE A 2 9.52 -15.61 30.54
C PHE A 2 9.80 -14.20 30.00
N THR A 3 10.87 -14.05 29.23
CA THR A 3 11.10 -12.82 28.46
C THR A 3 10.06 -12.78 27.34
N SER A 4 9.24 -11.74 27.32
CA SER A 4 8.38 -11.40 26.18
C SER A 4 9.24 -11.38 24.90
N LEU A 5 9.00 -12.31 23.97
CA LEU A 5 9.84 -12.52 22.78
C LEU A 5 9.43 -11.67 21.58
N VAL A 6 8.32 -10.92 21.66
CA VAL A 6 7.78 -10.14 20.54
C VAL A 6 7.08 -8.90 21.11
N ASN A 7 7.41 -7.72 20.57
CA ASN A 7 6.64 -6.51 20.82
C ASN A 7 5.61 -6.38 19.71
N ILE A 8 4.32 -6.46 20.05
CA ILE A 8 3.24 -6.23 19.10
C ILE A 8 2.66 -4.85 19.44
N SER A 9 2.87 -3.90 18.54
CA SER A 9 2.15 -2.63 18.57
C SER A 9 0.98 -2.74 17.61
N TYR A 10 -0.22 -2.51 18.12
CA TYR A 10 -1.38 -2.35 17.26
C TYR A 10 -1.42 -0.90 16.79
N PHE A 11 -1.53 -0.70 15.47
CA PHE A 11 -2.02 0.56 14.96
C PHE A 11 -3.52 0.37 14.77
N CYS A 12 -4.29 0.99 15.67
CA CYS A 12 -5.70 1.17 15.42
C CYS A 12 -5.83 2.34 14.44
N ASP A 13 -5.55 2.05 13.17
CA ASP A 13 -6.11 2.87 12.10
C ASP A 13 -7.61 2.60 12.19
N TRP A 14 -8.35 3.51 12.83
CA TRP A 14 -9.76 3.26 13.12
C TRP A 14 -10.59 2.94 11.87
N LEU A 15 -10.12 3.22 10.66
CA LEU A 15 -10.91 3.14 9.44
C LEU A 15 -9.99 2.94 8.23
N SER A 16 -9.80 1.68 7.81
CA SER A 16 -9.47 1.39 6.41
C SER A 16 -10.20 0.15 5.88
N HIS A 17 -10.85 0.25 4.70
CA HIS A 17 -11.69 -0.76 4.03
C HIS A 17 -13.06 -1.08 4.70
N THR A 18 -13.10 -1.22 6.02
CA THR A 18 -14.32 -1.44 6.82
C THR A 18 -14.19 -0.77 8.18
N GLN A 19 -15.30 -0.32 8.78
CA GLN A 19 -15.29 0.19 10.15
C GLN A 19 -14.71 -0.83 11.13
N GLY A 20 -13.56 -0.50 11.75
CA GLY A 20 -12.87 -1.36 12.72
C GLY A 20 -11.78 -2.27 12.15
N HIS A 21 -11.29 -2.03 10.92
CA HIS A 21 -10.07 -2.69 10.44
C HIS A 21 -8.88 -2.38 11.37
N ILE A 22 -8.00 -3.35 11.55
CA ILE A 22 -6.79 -3.20 12.38
C ILE A 22 -5.59 -3.70 11.58
N SER A 23 -4.54 -2.88 11.55
CA SER A 23 -3.22 -3.30 11.06
C SER A 23 -2.30 -3.64 12.24
N TYR A 24 -1.59 -4.76 12.14
CA TYR A 24 -0.70 -5.23 13.20
C TYR A 24 0.74 -4.93 12.84
N TYR A 25 1.41 -4.07 13.61
CA TYR A 25 2.84 -3.82 13.48
C TYR A 25 3.61 -4.65 14.51
N VAL A 26 4.42 -5.56 14.01
CA VAL A 26 5.15 -6.53 14.80
C VAL A 26 6.63 -6.16 14.75
N THR A 27 7.20 -5.89 15.92
CA THR A 27 8.62 -5.62 16.10
C THR A 27 9.25 -6.71 16.95
N GLY A 28 10.48 -7.09 16.57
CA GLY A 28 11.28 -8.07 17.29
C GLY A 28 12.33 -7.41 18.16
N LYS A 29 13.44 -8.11 18.37
CA LYS A 29 14.65 -7.56 18.98
C LYS A 29 15.29 -6.50 18.07
N GLU A 30 16.27 -5.74 18.58
CA GLU A 30 16.91 -4.60 17.87
C GLU A 30 17.47 -4.93 16.47
N ASP A 31 17.73 -6.21 16.16
CA ASP A 31 18.25 -6.66 14.85
C ASP A 31 17.18 -7.30 13.93
N GLU A 32 15.95 -7.48 14.40
CA GLU A 32 14.89 -8.13 13.61
C GLU A 32 14.12 -7.11 12.76
N GLN A 33 13.98 -7.39 11.46
CA GLN A 33 13.22 -6.53 10.58
C GLN A 33 11.73 -6.52 10.96
N PRO A 34 11.16 -5.33 11.18
CA PRO A 34 9.76 -5.22 11.55
C PRO A 34 8.85 -5.66 10.40
N ALA A 35 7.62 -6.02 10.75
CA ALA A 35 6.59 -6.41 9.80
C ALA A 35 5.27 -5.71 10.13
N VAL A 36 4.50 -5.39 9.10
CA VAL A 36 3.14 -4.88 9.23
C VAL A 36 2.17 -5.77 8.46
N PHE A 37 1.10 -6.19 9.11
CA PHE A 37 0.00 -6.93 8.52
C PHE A 37 -1.14 -5.97 8.24
N THR A 38 -1.40 -5.68 6.97
CA THR A 38 -2.27 -4.57 6.54
C THR A 38 -3.67 -5.00 6.14
N GLY A 39 -3.95 -6.31 6.10
CA GLY A 39 -5.22 -6.84 5.60
C GLY A 39 -5.57 -6.23 4.23
N ASP A 40 -6.69 -5.50 4.18
CA ASP A 40 -7.23 -4.92 2.95
C ASP A 40 -6.99 -3.41 2.82
N THR A 41 -6.23 -2.83 3.75
CA THR A 41 -5.86 -1.41 3.76
C THR A 41 -4.84 -1.10 2.67
N LEU A 42 -3.69 -1.74 2.75
CA LEU A 42 -2.57 -1.57 1.82
C LEU A 42 -2.31 -2.88 1.10
N PHE A 43 -2.32 -2.82 -0.23
CA PHE A 43 -1.87 -3.89 -1.12
C PHE A 43 -0.66 -3.41 -1.92
N ILE A 44 0.05 -4.34 -2.56
CA ILE A 44 1.08 -3.96 -3.53
C ILE A 44 0.47 -3.09 -4.62
N ALA A 45 0.98 -1.87 -4.75
CA ALA A 45 0.58 -0.84 -5.71
C ALA A 45 -0.91 -0.44 -5.70
N SER A 46 -1.63 -0.67 -4.60
CA SER A 46 -3.03 -0.24 -4.44
C SER A 46 -3.40 -0.10 -2.96
N CYS A 47 -4.58 0.43 -2.69
CA CYS A 47 -5.28 0.28 -1.42
C CYS A 47 -6.63 -0.44 -1.59
N GLY A 48 -7.29 -0.70 -0.46
CA GLY A 48 -8.68 -1.15 -0.40
C GLY A 48 -9.67 -0.20 -1.08
N LYS A 49 -10.88 -0.71 -1.35
CA LYS A 49 -12.01 0.13 -1.76
C LYS A 49 -12.55 0.90 -0.55
N PHE A 50 -13.05 2.11 -0.80
CA PHE A 50 -13.63 2.98 0.24
C PHE A 50 -15.11 2.62 0.39
N PHE A 51 -15.42 1.50 1.05
CA PHE A 51 -16.82 1.08 1.21
C PHE A 51 -17.55 1.94 2.24
N GLU A 52 -16.89 2.25 3.35
CA GLU A 52 -17.50 2.95 4.49
C GLU A 52 -16.71 4.22 4.88
N GLU A 53 -15.81 4.68 4.01
CA GLU A 53 -14.73 5.61 4.38
C GLU A 53 -14.54 6.74 3.37
N THR A 54 -13.92 7.82 3.83
CA THR A 54 -13.56 8.98 3.00
C THR A 54 -12.11 8.91 2.53
N ALA A 55 -11.79 9.68 1.50
CA ALA A 55 -10.42 9.77 1.00
C ALA A 55 -9.45 10.33 2.06
N GLU A 56 -9.91 11.23 2.93
CA GLU A 56 -9.14 11.77 4.06
C GLU A 56 -8.71 10.66 5.04
N GLN A 57 -9.63 9.73 5.34
CA GLN A 57 -9.35 8.63 6.27
C GLN A 57 -8.31 7.68 5.69
N MET A 58 -8.50 7.27 4.43
CA MET A 58 -7.52 6.44 3.73
C MET A 58 -6.16 7.15 3.58
N TYR A 59 -6.17 8.47 3.33
CA TYR A 59 -4.93 9.25 3.29
C TYR A 59 -4.21 9.21 4.64
N GLN A 60 -4.94 9.39 5.75
CA GLN A 60 -4.36 9.30 7.09
C GLN A 60 -3.73 7.92 7.35
N SER A 61 -4.42 6.82 7.01
CA SER A 61 -3.89 5.48 7.19
C SER A 61 -2.65 5.21 6.34
N LEU A 62 -2.70 5.51 5.04
CA LEU A 62 -1.60 5.20 4.12
C LEU A 62 -0.43 6.17 4.24
N ASN A 63 -0.69 7.47 4.07
CA ASN A 63 0.34 8.49 3.88
C ASN A 63 0.83 9.11 5.19
N VAL A 64 0.11 8.92 6.30
CA VAL A 64 0.56 9.40 7.62
C VAL A 64 0.98 8.23 8.51
N THR A 65 0.09 7.27 8.77
CA THR A 65 0.39 6.15 9.68
C THR A 65 1.40 5.18 9.05
N LEU A 66 1.05 4.51 7.96
CA LEU A 66 1.89 3.44 7.37
C LEU A 66 3.18 3.99 6.75
N ALA A 67 3.12 5.14 6.07
CA ALA A 67 4.30 5.78 5.50
C ALA A 67 5.33 6.25 6.54
N SER A 68 4.92 6.45 7.81
CA SER A 68 5.83 6.81 8.90
C SER A 68 6.65 5.64 9.46
N LEU A 69 6.28 4.40 9.10
CA LEU A 69 7.01 3.21 9.52
C LEU A 69 8.41 3.17 8.87
N PRO A 70 9.39 2.46 9.48
CA PRO A 70 10.70 2.28 8.87
C PRO A 70 10.57 1.73 7.44
N LYS A 71 11.33 2.30 6.50
CA LYS A 71 11.32 1.91 5.07
C LYS A 71 11.50 0.41 4.84
N SER A 72 12.33 -0.23 5.67
CA SER A 72 12.60 -1.67 5.62
C SER A 72 11.49 -2.56 6.21
N THR A 73 10.40 -1.98 6.71
CA THR A 73 9.27 -2.74 7.28
C THR A 73 8.64 -3.60 6.20
N ARG A 74 8.54 -4.91 6.47
CA ARG A 74 7.91 -5.87 5.56
C ARG A 74 6.39 -5.73 5.60
N VAL A 75 5.74 -5.68 4.45
CA VAL A 75 4.29 -5.53 4.33
C VAL A 75 3.66 -6.87 3.95
N TYR A 76 2.73 -7.33 4.79
CA TYR A 76 1.94 -8.55 4.61
C TYR A 76 0.46 -8.18 4.43
N ARG A 77 -0.02 -8.31 3.19
CA ARG A 77 -1.39 -7.94 2.78
C ARG A 77 -2.33 -9.15 2.70
N GLY A 78 -3.64 -8.89 2.64
CA GLY A 78 -4.69 -9.92 2.64
C GLY A 78 -4.89 -10.69 1.32
N HIS A 79 -4.59 -10.08 0.16
CA HIS A 79 -4.96 -10.65 -1.14
C HIS A 79 -3.89 -10.50 -2.22
N GLU A 80 -3.85 -11.46 -3.17
CA GLU A 80 -2.94 -11.46 -4.32
C GLU A 80 -3.53 -10.71 -5.53
N TYR A 81 -3.31 -9.39 -5.57
CA TYR A 81 -3.74 -8.50 -6.66
C TYR A 81 -2.58 -7.77 -7.37
N SER A 82 -1.33 -8.21 -7.17
CA SER A 82 -0.14 -7.42 -7.53
C SER A 82 -0.06 -7.06 -9.00
N VAL A 83 -0.24 -8.04 -9.90
CA VAL A 83 -0.11 -7.81 -11.35
C VAL A 83 -1.13 -6.78 -11.84
N ASN A 84 -2.40 -6.94 -11.45
CA ASN A 84 -3.47 -6.02 -11.86
C ASN A 84 -3.26 -4.62 -11.28
N ASN A 85 -2.88 -4.52 -10.00
CA ASN A 85 -2.59 -3.24 -9.36
C ASN A 85 -1.42 -2.50 -10.03
N LEU A 86 -0.33 -3.20 -10.33
CA LEU A 86 0.84 -2.62 -10.99
C LEU A 86 0.56 -2.21 -12.44
N GLN A 87 -0.30 -2.95 -13.15
CA GLN A 87 -0.79 -2.54 -14.46
C GLN A 87 -1.58 -1.22 -14.40
N PHE A 88 -2.48 -1.07 -13.42
CA PHE A 88 -3.18 0.18 -13.20
C PHE A 88 -2.20 1.32 -12.85
N ALA A 89 -1.24 1.07 -11.97
CA ALA A 89 -0.24 2.07 -11.57
C ALA A 89 0.56 2.60 -12.78
N LEU A 90 0.90 1.76 -13.76
CA LEU A 90 1.55 2.20 -15.01
C LEU A 90 0.67 3.09 -15.89
N THR A 91 -0.66 3.05 -15.77
CA THR A 91 -1.51 3.99 -16.52
C THR A 91 -1.34 5.43 -16.02
N LEU A 92 -1.07 5.57 -14.71
CA LEU A 92 -0.83 6.86 -14.06
C LEU A 92 0.62 7.31 -14.25
N GLU A 93 1.58 6.41 -13.98
CA GLU A 93 3.03 6.68 -14.04
C GLU A 93 3.73 5.78 -15.07
N PRO A 94 3.54 5.99 -16.39
CA PRO A 94 4.08 5.10 -17.42
C PRO A 94 5.62 5.05 -17.44
N ASP A 95 6.28 6.15 -17.08
CA ASP A 95 7.74 6.28 -17.11
C ASP A 95 8.42 5.83 -15.80
N ASN A 96 7.65 5.42 -14.80
CA ASN A 96 8.21 4.96 -13.52
C ASN A 96 8.82 3.56 -13.66
N LEU A 97 10.16 3.53 -13.81
CA LEU A 97 10.94 2.30 -13.98
C LEU A 97 10.82 1.32 -12.79
N ARG A 98 10.52 1.81 -11.57
CA ARG A 98 10.31 0.95 -10.41
C ARG A 98 9.04 0.13 -10.56
N ILE A 99 7.95 0.76 -10.98
CA ILE A 99 6.67 0.08 -11.26
C ILE A 99 6.85 -0.94 -12.39
N GLN A 100 7.53 -0.57 -13.48
CA GLN A 100 7.79 -1.49 -14.60
C GLN A 100 8.57 -2.74 -14.16
N LYS A 101 9.65 -2.56 -13.38
CA LYS A 101 10.44 -3.66 -12.82
C LYS A 101 9.62 -4.51 -11.86
N LYS A 102 8.83 -3.89 -10.98
CA LYS A 102 7.98 -4.61 -10.01
C LYS A 102 6.89 -5.42 -10.72
N LEU A 103 6.32 -4.90 -11.82
CA LEU A 103 5.36 -5.63 -12.64
C LEU A 103 6.00 -6.86 -13.31
N ALA A 104 7.19 -6.70 -13.90
CA ALA A 104 7.92 -7.82 -14.49
C ALA A 104 8.22 -8.91 -13.44
N TRP A 105 8.69 -8.51 -12.26
CA TRP A 105 8.90 -9.41 -11.14
C TRP A 105 7.60 -10.12 -10.70
N ALA A 106 6.51 -9.38 -10.51
CA ALA A 106 5.22 -9.95 -10.08
C ALA A 106 4.67 -10.97 -11.09
N ARG A 107 4.84 -10.72 -12.40
CA ARG A 107 4.47 -11.67 -13.46
C ARG A 107 5.30 -12.95 -13.39
N ASN A 108 6.61 -12.83 -13.16
CA ASN A 108 7.49 -14.00 -13.02
C ASN A 108 7.11 -14.83 -11.78
N GLN A 109 6.84 -14.19 -10.64
CA GLN A 109 6.36 -14.87 -9.43
C GLN A 109 5.06 -15.63 -9.69
N TRP A 110 4.10 -14.97 -10.34
CA TRP A 110 2.81 -15.57 -10.68
C TRP A 110 2.97 -16.78 -11.62
N GLN A 111 3.79 -16.68 -12.66
CA GLN A 111 4.10 -17.80 -13.56
C GLN A 111 4.79 -18.97 -12.84
N ALA A 112 5.59 -18.69 -11.82
CA ALA A 112 6.26 -19.69 -10.98
C ALA A 112 5.36 -20.25 -9.86
N GLY A 113 4.10 -19.81 -9.74
CA GLY A 113 3.21 -20.21 -8.65
C GLY A 113 3.65 -19.71 -7.27
N GLN A 114 4.45 -18.64 -7.22
CA GLN A 114 4.98 -18.06 -5.99
C GLN A 114 4.19 -16.83 -5.57
N ALA A 115 4.08 -16.61 -4.25
CA ALA A 115 3.46 -15.42 -3.71
C ALA A 115 4.32 -14.17 -3.95
N THR A 116 3.67 -13.00 -4.05
CA THR A 116 4.37 -11.69 -4.14
C THR A 116 4.52 -10.99 -2.78
N ILE A 117 4.27 -11.69 -1.68
CA ILE A 117 4.50 -11.19 -0.32
C ILE A 117 5.81 -11.74 0.27
N PRO A 118 6.45 -11.01 1.20
CA PRO A 118 6.16 -9.62 1.57
C PRO A 118 6.71 -8.60 0.56
N SER A 119 6.11 -7.41 0.50
CA SER A 119 6.78 -6.19 -0.01
C SER A 119 7.39 -5.41 1.15
N THR A 120 7.83 -4.17 0.91
CA THR A 120 8.31 -3.25 1.96
C THR A 120 7.63 -1.89 1.90
N ILE A 121 7.66 -1.11 2.98
CA ILE A 121 7.16 0.27 2.95
C ILE A 121 7.92 1.11 1.91
N GLU A 122 9.22 0.88 1.74
CA GLU A 122 10.00 1.52 0.67
C GLU A 122 9.46 1.20 -0.73
N ASP A 123 9.18 -0.09 -1.01
CA ASP A 123 8.59 -0.49 -2.29
C ASP A 123 7.29 0.25 -2.57
N GLU A 124 6.40 0.36 -1.58
CA GLU A 124 5.10 1.01 -1.78
C GLU A 124 5.25 2.53 -1.96
N LEU A 125 6.15 3.20 -1.23
CA LEU A 125 6.44 4.63 -1.45
C LEU A 125 7.01 4.91 -2.85
N GLU A 126 7.71 3.95 -3.46
CA GLU A 126 8.26 4.07 -4.81
C GLU A 126 7.28 3.66 -5.93
N THR A 127 6.29 2.81 -5.63
CA THR A 127 5.48 2.13 -6.67
C THR A 127 3.96 2.24 -6.53
N ASN A 128 3.45 2.65 -5.37
CA ASN A 128 2.03 2.69 -5.09
C ASN A 128 1.45 4.08 -5.31
N PRO A 129 0.59 4.31 -6.33
CA PRO A 129 0.08 5.64 -6.64
C PRO A 129 -0.73 6.25 -5.48
N PHE A 130 -1.33 5.43 -4.61
CA PHE A 130 -2.09 5.90 -3.44
C PHE A 130 -1.19 6.38 -2.28
N MET A 131 0.08 5.94 -2.25
CA MET A 131 1.10 6.42 -1.30
C MET A 131 1.99 7.53 -1.89
N ARG A 132 1.67 7.98 -3.10
CA ARG A 132 2.45 8.95 -3.88
C ARG A 132 1.63 10.18 -4.26
N VAL A 133 0.44 10.33 -3.67
CA VAL A 133 -0.51 11.41 -3.97
C VAL A 133 -0.01 12.80 -3.56
N ASP A 134 1.02 12.88 -2.71
CA ASP A 134 1.72 14.13 -2.38
C ASP A 134 2.60 14.66 -3.52
N LEU A 135 2.93 13.84 -4.52
CA LEU A 135 3.75 14.27 -5.64
C LEU A 135 2.92 15.18 -6.58
N PRO A 136 3.42 16.39 -6.93
CA PRO A 136 2.72 17.29 -7.82
C PRO A 136 2.38 16.67 -9.18
N GLU A 137 3.27 15.84 -9.72
CA GLU A 137 3.08 15.13 -10.98
C GLU A 137 1.86 14.18 -10.96
N ILE A 138 1.60 13.52 -9.82
CA ILE A 138 0.43 12.65 -9.65
C ILE A 138 -0.84 13.49 -9.58
N GLN A 139 -0.82 14.59 -8.83
CA GLN A 139 -1.96 15.48 -8.71
C GLN A 139 -2.32 16.12 -10.06
N GLU A 140 -1.32 16.56 -10.82
CA GLU A 140 -1.49 17.10 -12.18
C GLU A 140 -2.06 16.04 -13.12
N ARG A 141 -1.53 14.81 -13.07
CA ARG A 141 -1.98 13.68 -13.90
C ARG A 141 -3.46 13.37 -13.73
N VAL A 142 -4.00 13.54 -12.53
CA VAL A 142 -5.43 13.30 -12.23
C VAL A 142 -6.25 14.59 -12.13
N GLY A 143 -5.65 15.75 -12.38
CA GLY A 143 -6.35 17.05 -12.40
C GLY A 143 -6.81 17.56 -11.04
N CYS A 144 -6.15 17.13 -9.95
CA CYS A 144 -6.49 17.52 -8.58
C CYS A 144 -5.50 18.55 -8.02
N LYS A 145 -5.89 19.27 -6.96
CA LYS A 145 -5.05 20.31 -6.32
C LYS A 145 -4.63 19.97 -4.89
N SER A 146 -5.05 18.81 -4.40
CA SER A 146 -4.69 18.31 -3.08
C SER A 146 -4.43 16.80 -3.12
N PRO A 147 -3.59 16.28 -2.22
CA PRO A 147 -3.31 14.84 -2.11
C PRO A 147 -4.57 14.02 -1.85
N VAL A 148 -5.49 14.53 -1.02
CA VAL A 148 -6.74 13.85 -0.66
C VAL A 148 -7.68 13.74 -1.87
N GLU A 149 -7.86 14.83 -2.62
CA GLU A 149 -8.66 14.79 -3.85
C GLU A 149 -8.05 13.82 -4.87
N ALA A 150 -6.72 13.86 -5.04
CA ALA A 150 -6.02 12.95 -5.94
C ALA A 150 -6.21 11.49 -5.54
N LEU A 151 -6.11 11.19 -4.24
CA LEU A 151 -6.35 9.84 -3.69
C LEU A 151 -7.77 9.34 -4.00
N GLY A 152 -8.78 10.19 -3.78
CA GLY A 152 -10.17 9.89 -4.10
C GLY A 152 -10.41 9.69 -5.60
N GLU A 153 -9.78 10.50 -6.45
CA GLU A 153 -9.90 10.40 -7.89
C GLU A 153 -9.22 9.16 -8.46
N ILE A 154 -8.00 8.85 -8.01
CA ILE A 154 -7.29 7.62 -8.37
C ILE A 154 -8.12 6.39 -7.97
N ARG A 155 -8.77 6.43 -6.80
CA ARG A 155 -9.65 5.34 -6.36
C ARG A 155 -10.81 5.12 -7.32
N LYS A 156 -11.49 6.20 -7.71
CA LYS A 156 -12.60 6.14 -8.70
C LYS A 156 -12.14 5.61 -10.05
N GLN A 157 -10.98 6.05 -10.53
CA GLN A 157 -10.41 5.55 -11.78
C GLN A 157 -10.11 4.06 -11.68
N LYS A 158 -9.49 3.61 -10.59
CA LYS A 158 -9.18 2.19 -10.36
C LYS A 158 -10.43 1.32 -10.25
N ASP A 159 -11.49 1.82 -9.64
CA ASP A 159 -12.75 1.07 -9.49
C ASP A 159 -13.49 0.85 -10.81
N ASN A 160 -13.26 1.73 -11.80
CA ASN A 160 -13.83 1.63 -13.14
C ASN A 160 -12.88 1.01 -14.17
N TRP A 161 -11.63 0.75 -13.80
CA TRP A 161 -10.61 0.20 -14.68
C TRP A 161 -10.81 -1.31 -14.86
N ARG A 162 -10.71 -1.80 -16.12
CA ARG A 162 -11.08 -3.17 -16.50
C ARG A 162 -9.91 -4.07 -16.90
N GLY A 163 -8.67 -3.63 -16.70
CA GLY A 163 -7.48 -4.36 -17.14
C GLY A 163 -7.04 -3.99 -18.54
#